data_AF-A0A7R9QYV0-F1
#
_entry.id   AF-A0A7R9QYV0-F1
#
_cell.length_a   1.000
_cell.length_b   1.000
_cell.length_c   1.000
_cell.angle_alpha   90.00
_cell.angle_beta   90.00
_cell.angle_gamma   90.00
#
_symmetry.space_group_name_H-M   'P 1'
#
loop_
_entity.id
_entity.type
_entity.pdbx_description
1 polymer ?
#
loop_
_entity_poly.entity_id
_entity_poly.type
_entity_poly.pdbx_seq_one_letter_code
_entity_poly.pdbx_strand_id
1 'polypeptide(L)' 'QMLPLLEELNHKFGINVCGEGGEYETITLDCPLFRKKIVLDDFEVITHSDDAIAKVSYLKPIKLHLEDKK' A
#
# COMPACT_ATOMS: atom_id res chain seq x y z
N GLN A 1 -1.02 -8.48 -8.74
CA GLN A 1 -0.48 -7.31 -9.46
C GLN A 1 -1.58 -6.26 -9.47
N MET A 2 -1.31 -5.02 -9.02
CA MET A 2 -2.34 -3.98 -8.81
C MET A 2 -2.62 -3.13 -10.05
N LEU A 3 -1.68 -3.04 -10.99
CA LEU A 3 -1.74 -2.13 -12.13
C LEU A 3 -3.04 -2.23 -12.96
N PRO A 4 -3.53 -3.41 -13.38
CA PRO A 4 -4.76 -3.50 -14.18
C PRO A 4 -6.00 -2.94 -13.46
N LEU A 5 -6.07 -3.12 -12.14
CA LEU A 5 -7.16 -2.57 -11.33
C LEU A 5 -7.05 -1.04 -11.23
N LEU A 6 -5.85 -0.50 -11.04
CA LEU A 6 -5.63 0.94 -10.97
C LEU A 6 -5.92 1.63 -12.32
N GLU A 7 -5.59 0.99 -13.45
CA GLU A 7 -5.96 1.47 -14.79
C GLU A 7 -7.48 1.48 -15.00
N GLU A 8 -8.18 0.43 -14.55
CA GLU A 8 -9.65 0.39 -14.60
C GLU A 8 -10.29 1.49 -13.75
N LEU A 9 -9.78 1.70 -12.53
CA LEU A 9 -10.26 2.75 -11.63
C LEU A 9 -9.92 4.15 -12.14
N ASN A 10 -8.77 4.33 -12.78
CA ASN A 10 -8.42 5.58 -13.46
C ASN A 10 -9.42 5.89 -14.57
N HIS A 11 -9.75 4.89 -15.41
CA HIS A 11 -10.75 5.07 -16.47
C HIS A 11 -12.16 5.37 -15.93
N LYS A 12 -12.55 4.77 -14.79
CA LYS A 12 -13.89 4.94 -14.21
C LYS A 12 -14.05 6.19 -13.35
N PHE A 13 -13.03 6.54 -12.58
CA PHE A 13 -13.13 7.53 -11.49
C PHE A 13 -12.06 8.60 -11.55
N GLY A 14 -11.09 8.50 -12.47
CA GLY A 14 -10.04 9.50 -12.64
C GLY A 14 -8.92 9.44 -11.60
N ILE A 15 -8.79 8.34 -10.84
CA ILE A 15 -7.71 8.19 -9.85
C ILE A 15 -6.34 8.28 -10.53
N ASN A 16 -5.35 8.88 -9.90
CA ASN A 16 -3.98 8.88 -10.36
C ASN A 16 -3.35 7.48 -10.14
N VAL A 17 -2.90 6.83 -11.23
CA VAL A 17 -2.29 5.48 -11.19
C VAL A 17 -0.99 5.43 -10.38
N CYS A 18 -0.36 6.58 -10.13
CA CYS A 18 0.83 6.69 -9.29
C CYS A 18 0.50 7.11 -7.84
N GLY A 19 -0.76 7.39 -7.51
CA GLY A 19 -1.20 7.81 -6.18
C GLY A 19 -0.91 9.28 -5.85
N GLU A 20 -0.60 10.11 -6.85
CA GLU A 20 -0.37 11.54 -6.62
C GLU A 20 -1.63 12.22 -6.03
N GLY A 21 -1.43 13.32 -5.31
CA GLY A 21 -2.53 13.98 -4.60
C GLY A 21 -2.93 13.28 -3.28
N GLY A 22 -2.19 12.23 -2.88
CA GLY A 22 -2.42 11.51 -1.62
C GLY A 22 -3.56 10.49 -1.71
N GLU A 23 -3.83 9.95 -2.89
CA GLU A 23 -4.90 8.98 -3.11
C GLU A 23 -4.63 7.63 -2.44
N TYR A 24 -3.35 7.24 -2.38
CA TYR A 24 -2.89 6.12 -1.57
C TYR A 24 -1.40 6.25 -1.26
N GLU A 25 -0.97 5.50 -0.25
CA GLU A 25 0.42 5.42 0.18
C GLU A 25 0.95 3.99 0.01
N THR A 26 2.26 3.84 -0.13
CA THR A 26 2.90 2.53 -0.28
C THR A 26 4.11 2.37 0.64
N ILE A 27 4.46 1.12 0.95
CA ILE A 27 5.69 0.75 1.65
C ILE A 27 6.50 -0.21 0.78
N THR A 28 7.74 0.15 0.48
CA THR A 28 8.66 -0.70 -0.27
C THR A 28 9.26 -1.76 0.66
N LEU A 29 8.81 -3.01 0.53
CA LEU A 29 9.28 -4.13 1.35
C LEU A 29 10.60 -4.73 0.84
N ASP A 30 10.83 -4.70 -0.46
CA ASP A 30 12.08 -5.13 -1.08
C ASP A 30 12.36 -4.30 -2.33
N CYS A 31 13.63 -4.00 -2.56
CA CYS A 31 14.10 -3.41 -3.82
C CYS A 31 15.57 -3.80 -4.03
N PRO A 32 16.13 -3.71 -5.24
CA PRO A 32 17.50 -4.12 -5.54
C PRO A 32 18.56 -3.49 -4.62
N LEU A 33 18.33 -2.27 -4.13
CA LEU A 33 19.26 -1.54 -3.26
C LEU A 33 19.25 -2.05 -1.80
N PHE A 34 18.23 -2.79 -1.38
CA PHE A 34 18.15 -3.31 -0.01
C PHE A 34 19.11 -4.49 0.16
N ARG A 35 19.81 -4.54 1.31
CA ARG A 35 20.70 -5.66 1.71
C ARG A 35 19.93 -6.89 2.16
N LYS A 36 18.81 -6.68 2.85
CA LYS A 36 17.85 -7.67 3.31
C LYS A 36 16.46 -7.19 2.95
N LYS A 37 15.51 -8.08 2.68
CA LYS A 37 14.11 -7.70 2.46
C LYS A 37 13.40 -7.53 3.81
N ILE A 38 12.42 -6.65 3.85
CA ILE A 38 11.53 -6.47 5.00
C ILE A 38 10.36 -7.43 4.83
N VAL A 39 10.09 -8.24 5.84
CA VAL A 39 8.94 -9.15 5.88
C VAL A 39 7.95 -8.62 6.91
N LEU A 40 6.69 -8.50 6.49
CA LEU A 40 5.57 -8.19 7.37
C LEU A 40 5.09 -9.50 8.01
N ASP A 41 5.31 -9.66 9.32
CA ASP A 41 4.85 -10.84 10.07
C ASP A 41 3.42 -10.67 10.57
N ASP A 42 3.05 -9.45 10.94
CA ASP A 42 1.75 -9.12 11.49
C ASP A 42 1.39 -7.65 11.20
N PHE A 43 0.11 -7.39 10.93
CA PHE A 43 -0.41 -6.07 10.61
C PHE A 43 -1.92 -5.96 10.88
N GLU A 44 -2.38 -4.74 11.16
CA GLU A 44 -3.79 -4.40 11.29
C GLU A 44 -4.22 -3.50 10.12
N VAL A 45 -5.48 -3.60 9.70
CA VAL A 45 -6.10 -2.62 8.81
C VAL A 45 -6.98 -1.73 9.66
N ILE A 46 -6.67 -0.44 9.71
CA ILE A 46 -7.41 0.55 10.50
C ILE A 46 -8.21 1.45 9.56
N THR A 47 -9.52 1.53 9.78
CA THR A 47 -10.37 2.56 9.14
C THR A 47 -10.34 3.81 10.02
N HIS A 48 -9.80 4.91 9.51
CA HIS A 48 -9.60 6.16 10.25
C HIS A 48 -10.88 7.00 10.31
N SER A 49 -11.66 7.03 9.22
CA SER A 49 -12.95 7.69 9.11
C SER A 49 -13.95 6.75 8.46
N ASP A 50 -15.06 6.48 9.14
CA ASP A 50 -16.20 5.76 8.56
C ASP A 50 -17.23 6.75 7.99
N ASP A 51 -16.73 7.78 7.30
CA ASP A 51 -17.57 8.64 6.49
C ASP A 51 -18.00 7.87 5.25
N ALA A 52 -19.30 7.67 5.07
CA ALA A 52 -19.89 6.88 3.98
C ALA A 52 -19.50 7.36 2.57
N ILE A 53 -18.89 8.54 2.46
CA ILE A 53 -18.52 9.21 1.22
C ILE A 53 -16.99 9.15 0.97
N ALA A 54 -16.17 9.25 2.02
CA ALA A 54 -14.71 9.37 1.93
C ALA A 54 -14.02 8.48 2.97
N LYS A 55 -14.25 7.18 2.84
CA LYS A 55 -13.64 6.17 3.72
C LYS A 55 -12.13 6.13 3.51
N VAL A 56 -11.37 6.42 4.58
CA VAL A 56 -9.91 6.30 4.59
C VAL A 56 -9.51 5.13 5.46
N SER A 57 -8.69 4.23 4.92
CA SER A 57 -8.12 3.11 5.67
C SER A 57 -6.62 3.01 5.42
N TYR A 58 -5.87 2.61 6.44
CA TYR A 58 -4.43 2.42 6.35
C TYR A 58 -4.01 1.09 6.96
N LEU A 59 -2.90 0.55 6.45
CA LEU A 59 -2.24 -0.62 6.99
C LEU A 59 -1.28 -0.20 8.10
N LYS A 60 -1.40 -0.80 9.28
CA LYS A 60 -0.54 -0.58 10.44
C LYS A 60 0.30 -1.83 10.71
N PRO A 61 1.59 -1.85 10.35
CA PRO A 61 2.47 -2.96 10.68
C PRO A 61 2.59 -3.13 12.20
N ILE A 62 2.41 -4.36 12.69
CA ILE A 62 2.56 -4.71 14.12
C ILE A 62 3.89 -5.39 14.37
N LYS A 63 4.29 -6.29 13.47
CA LYS A 63 5.55 -7.02 13.56
C LYS A 63 6.20 -7.15 12.20
N LEU A 64 7.50 -6.85 12.15
CA LEU A 64 8.34 -6.96 10.96
C LEU A 64 9.68 -7.59 11.31
N HIS A 65 10.28 -8.28 10.35
CA HIS A 65 11.67 -8.73 10.44
C HIS A 65 12.42 -8.54 9.13
N LEU A 66 13.74 -8.74 9.16
CA LEU A 66 14.60 -8.69 7.99
C LEU A 66 15.05 -10.11 7.60
N GLU A 67 14.83 -10.48 6.34
CA GLU A 67 15.27 -11.77 5.78
C GLU A 67 16.36 -11.52 4.73
N ASP A 68 17.38 -12.38 4.70
CA ASP A 68 18.39 -12.33 3.65
C ASP A 68 17.75 -12.52 2.26
N LYS A 69 18.26 -11.78 1.28
CA LYS A 69 17.79 -11.86 -0.10
C LYS A 69 18.40 -13.09 -0.76
N LYS A 70 17.61 -13.78 -1.59
CA LYS A 70 18.07 -14.92 -2.40
C LYS A 70 18.74 -14.44 -3.67
#